data_AF-A0A956BTG3-F1
#
_entry.id   AF-A0A956BTG3-F1
#
_cell.length_a   1.000
_cell.length_b   1.000
_cell.length_c   1.000
_cell.angle_alpha   90.00
_cell.angle_beta   90.00
_cell.angle_gamma   90.00
#
_symmetry.space_group_name_H-M   'P 1'
#
loop_
_entity.id
_entity.type
_entity.pdbx_description
1 polymer ?
#
loop_
_entity_poly.entity_id
_entity_poly.type
_entity_poly.pdbx_seq_one_letter_code
_entity_poly.pdbx_strand_id
1 'polypeptide(L)'
;MHSWLMPVRASLVSALLVLSIGCGRLAFQTVEGRDAGTDQGDPGSDLGPDDAGGEPDAGVTGFALGCSFPSITVILDGDANDTQAGTTMASAVASGCMQSPAISMVDQTQAGLLDPTTFAPLFGATTLGVLGGDSLVQNVMQYLTMSSAPVRATFPAGRYVVTERAGGTVVLDVAIGDISTSHDYGVVQIIRDTPSNSTVVAAHGYIAQGTLAAAHYFATVIAPSLPTETRAYFVLEWTDGNADTIPNAGDTFTLLADGA
;
A
#
# COMPACT_ATOMS: atom_id res chain seq x y z
N MET A 1 23.42 -54.65 -26.73
CA MET A 1 22.97 -54.63 -25.32
C MET A 1 24.10 -54.09 -24.46
N HIS A 2 24.19 -52.77 -24.27
CA HIS A 2 25.15 -52.12 -23.37
C HIS A 2 24.40 -51.02 -22.63
N SER A 3 24.17 -51.26 -21.34
CA SER A 3 23.42 -50.40 -20.43
C SER A 3 24.40 -49.45 -19.73
N TRP A 4 24.16 -48.15 -19.80
CA TRP A 4 24.90 -47.13 -19.07
C TRP A 4 24.06 -46.66 -17.87
N LEU A 5 24.53 -46.97 -16.67
CA LEU A 5 24.06 -46.40 -15.41
C LEU A 5 24.86 -45.12 -15.12
N MET A 6 24.18 -43.99 -14.97
CA MET A 6 24.77 -42.77 -14.41
C MET A 6 24.37 -42.61 -12.93
N PRO A 7 25.28 -42.21 -12.04
CA PRO A 7 24.97 -41.95 -10.64
C PRO A 7 24.43 -40.53 -10.41
N VAL A 8 23.37 -40.44 -9.59
CA VAL A 8 22.81 -39.20 -9.04
C VAL A 8 23.74 -38.65 -7.96
N ARG A 9 24.20 -37.41 -8.11
CA ARG A 9 24.89 -36.66 -7.05
C ARG A 9 23.86 -35.85 -6.25
N ALA A 10 23.67 -36.22 -4.99
CA ALA A 10 22.96 -35.40 -4.01
C ALA A 10 23.87 -34.25 -3.57
N SER A 11 23.38 -33.01 -3.70
CA SER A 11 24.07 -31.81 -3.21
C SER A 11 23.48 -31.41 -1.86
N LEU A 12 24.25 -31.61 -0.79
CA LEU A 12 24.01 -31.05 0.53
C LEU A 12 24.36 -29.55 0.48
N VAL A 13 23.39 -28.68 0.75
CA VAL A 13 23.65 -27.26 1.01
C VAL A 13 23.51 -27.04 2.52
N SER A 14 24.64 -26.66 3.12
CA SER A 14 24.82 -26.35 4.53
C SER A 14 23.98 -25.16 4.98
N ALA A 15 23.30 -25.34 6.12
CA ALA A 15 22.74 -24.25 6.90
C ALA A 15 23.89 -23.47 7.58
N LEU A 16 24.06 -22.20 7.21
CA LEU A 16 24.97 -21.27 7.87
C LEU A 16 24.16 -20.48 8.90
N LEU A 17 24.30 -20.87 10.17
CA LEU A 17 23.72 -20.20 11.32
C LEU A 17 24.63 -19.00 11.70
N VAL A 18 24.20 -17.78 11.42
CA VAL A 18 24.91 -16.56 11.85
C VAL A 18 24.35 -16.14 13.21
N LEU A 19 25.09 -16.44 14.29
CA LEU A 19 24.92 -15.78 15.58
C LEU A 19 25.57 -14.40 15.53
N SER A 20 24.76 -13.34 15.60
CA SER A 20 25.23 -12.00 15.95
C SER A 20 25.01 -11.74 17.44
N ILE A 21 26.08 -11.92 18.22
CA ILE A 21 26.26 -11.35 19.56
C ILE A 21 26.72 -9.90 19.36
N GLY A 22 25.94 -8.94 19.85
CA GLY A 22 26.27 -7.51 19.80
C GLY A 22 25.89 -6.83 21.11
N CYS A 23 26.89 -6.59 21.95
CA CYS A 23 26.82 -5.92 23.24
C CYS A 23 26.35 -4.45 23.15
N GLY A 24 25.54 -4.05 24.13
CA GLY A 24 25.78 -2.85 24.94
C GLY A 24 25.34 -1.50 24.40
N ARG A 25 24.30 -0.91 25.02
CA ARG A 25 24.17 0.54 25.30
C ARG A 25 23.41 0.68 26.64
N LEU A 26 24.09 1.10 27.71
CA LEU A 26 24.38 2.47 28.15
C LEU A 26 23.23 3.08 28.97
N ALA A 27 23.53 3.17 30.27
CA ALA A 27 23.13 4.17 31.27
C ALA A 27 21.82 4.95 31.07
N PHE A 28 20.85 4.61 31.92
CA PHE A 28 19.73 5.48 32.28
C PHE A 28 20.25 6.54 33.27
N GLN A 29 20.37 7.80 32.83
CA GLN A 29 20.57 8.94 33.73
C GLN A 29 19.21 9.54 34.10
N THR A 30 18.94 9.52 35.39
CA THR A 30 17.92 10.29 36.10
C THR A 30 18.17 11.79 35.94
N VAL A 31 17.20 12.52 35.41
CA VAL A 31 17.12 13.99 35.55
C VAL A 31 16.12 14.28 36.65
N GLU A 32 16.65 14.60 37.83
CA GLU A 32 15.90 15.24 38.90
C GLU A 32 15.87 16.75 38.67
N GLY A 33 14.69 17.36 38.85
CA GLY A 33 14.57 18.54 39.69
C GLY A 33 14.64 19.93 39.03
N ARG A 34 13.47 20.60 39.11
CA ARG A 34 13.25 22.05 39.33
C ARG A 34 13.57 23.01 38.17
N ASP A 35 12.56 23.74 37.72
CA ASP A 35 12.25 25.00 38.40
C ASP A 35 10.78 25.43 38.20
N ALA A 36 10.22 26.00 39.26
CA ALA A 36 8.88 26.56 39.33
C ALA A 36 8.99 28.06 39.04
N GLY A 37 8.74 28.45 37.79
CA GLY A 37 8.60 29.84 37.38
C GLY A 37 7.13 30.19 37.19
N THR A 38 6.52 30.79 38.21
CA THR A 38 5.31 31.60 38.08
C THR A 38 5.67 32.89 37.35
N ASP A 39 5.21 33.06 36.11
CA ASP A 39 5.12 34.39 35.49
C ASP A 39 3.69 34.93 35.60
N GLN A 40 3.63 36.17 36.04
CA GLN A 40 2.44 36.93 36.37
C GLN A 40 1.81 37.48 35.10
N GLY A 41 0.49 37.71 35.19
CA GLY A 41 -0.36 37.97 34.04
C GLY A 41 -0.03 39.24 33.25
N ASP A 42 -0.39 39.14 31.97
CA ASP A 42 -0.69 40.27 31.10
C ASP A 42 -2.19 40.23 30.77
N PRO A 43 -3.03 41.14 31.31
CA PRO A 43 -4.42 41.25 30.95
C PRO A 43 -4.55 42.31 29.86
N GLY A 44 -4.43 41.88 28.60
CA GLY A 44 -4.99 42.64 27.49
C GLY A 44 -4.10 42.72 26.27
N SER A 45 -4.40 41.89 25.28
CA SER A 45 -4.87 42.40 23.99
C SER A 45 -5.28 41.25 23.08
N ASP A 46 -6.41 41.48 22.43
CA ASP A 46 -6.76 40.92 21.13
C ASP A 46 -7.20 39.44 21.09
N LEU A 47 -8.46 39.23 21.43
CA LEU A 47 -9.27 38.13 20.88
C LEU A 47 -9.51 38.41 19.39
N GLY A 48 -8.45 38.26 18.58
CA GLY A 48 -8.61 38.00 17.16
C GLY A 48 -9.26 36.61 17.02
N PRO A 49 -10.34 36.45 16.23
CA PRO A 49 -10.93 35.14 16.02
C PRO A 49 -9.84 34.23 15.48
N ASP A 50 -9.69 33.09 16.16
CA ASP A 50 -8.82 32.00 15.80
C ASP A 50 -8.85 31.81 14.28
N ASP A 51 -7.73 32.17 13.65
CA ASP A 51 -7.43 31.80 12.28
C ASP A 51 -7.12 30.29 12.32
N ALA A 52 -8.18 29.50 12.52
CA ALA A 52 -8.25 28.08 12.23
C ALA A 52 -8.27 27.84 10.71
N GLY A 53 -7.55 28.69 9.97
CA GLY A 53 -7.19 28.51 8.57
C GLY A 53 -6.12 27.44 8.45
N GLY A 54 -6.41 26.23 8.93
CA GLY A 54 -5.99 25.08 8.15
C GLY A 54 -6.73 25.25 6.84
N GLU A 55 -6.05 25.69 5.78
CA GLU A 55 -6.66 25.70 4.46
C GLU A 55 -7.28 24.32 4.28
N PRO A 56 -8.62 24.20 4.15
CA PRO A 56 -9.16 22.96 3.66
C PRO A 56 -8.53 22.82 2.28
N ASP A 57 -7.61 21.86 2.14
CA ASP A 57 -7.13 21.35 0.85
C ASP A 57 -8.30 21.47 -0.12
N ALA A 58 -8.13 22.22 -1.20
CA ALA A 58 -9.21 22.70 -2.06
C ALA A 58 -9.95 21.57 -2.83
N GLY A 59 -10.57 20.63 -2.12
CA GLY A 59 -11.64 19.76 -2.57
C GLY A 59 -11.24 18.49 -3.31
N VAL A 60 -9.94 18.18 -3.50
CA VAL A 60 -9.53 16.95 -4.21
C VAL A 60 -9.38 15.79 -3.21
N THR A 61 -10.31 14.85 -3.27
CA THR A 61 -10.32 13.61 -2.48
C THR A 61 -10.24 12.40 -3.39
N GLY A 62 -10.04 11.22 -2.79
CA GLY A 62 -10.00 9.97 -3.55
C GLY A 62 -8.87 9.92 -4.58
N PHE A 63 -9.03 9.07 -5.59
CA PHE A 63 -7.96 8.85 -6.58
C PHE A 63 -7.60 10.08 -7.42
N ALA A 64 -8.48 11.07 -7.52
CA ALA A 64 -8.16 12.36 -8.14
C ALA A 64 -6.96 13.04 -7.48
N LEU A 65 -6.71 12.79 -6.20
CA LEU A 65 -5.52 13.28 -5.50
C LEU A 65 -4.22 12.77 -6.13
N GLY A 66 -4.24 11.58 -6.73
CA GLY A 66 -3.08 11.01 -7.43
C GLY A 66 -2.58 11.87 -8.59
N CYS A 67 -3.43 12.70 -9.19
CA CYS A 67 -3.05 13.61 -10.27
C CYS A 67 -2.36 14.90 -9.82
N SER A 68 -2.25 15.13 -8.51
CA SER A 68 -1.60 16.32 -7.94
C SER A 68 -0.08 16.17 -7.81
N PHE A 69 0.48 14.99 -8.07
CA PHE A 69 1.89 14.70 -7.86
C PHE A 69 2.72 14.83 -9.15
N PRO A 70 3.84 15.56 -9.13
CA PRO A 70 4.72 15.69 -10.29
C PRO A 70 5.62 14.45 -10.51
N SER A 71 5.67 13.53 -9.54
CA SER A 71 6.45 12.30 -9.61
C SER A 71 5.72 11.13 -8.96
N ILE A 72 6.07 9.92 -9.42
CA ILE A 72 5.61 8.64 -8.90
C ILE A 72 6.83 7.82 -8.48
N THR A 73 6.76 7.22 -7.29
CA THR A 73 7.70 6.21 -6.82
C THR A 73 6.99 4.86 -6.74
N VAL A 74 7.34 3.94 -7.63
CA VAL A 74 6.93 2.54 -7.51
C VAL A 74 7.78 1.87 -6.44
N ILE A 75 7.16 1.44 -5.35
CA ILE A 75 7.83 0.82 -4.20
C ILE A 75 7.86 -0.70 -4.41
N LEU A 76 9.05 -1.26 -4.62
CA LEU A 76 9.25 -2.68 -4.91
C LEU A 76 9.52 -3.48 -3.65
N ASP A 77 9.04 -4.72 -3.58
CA ASP A 77 9.34 -5.69 -2.51
C ASP A 77 10.22 -6.88 -2.95
N GLY A 78 10.49 -6.98 -4.24
CA GLY A 78 11.23 -8.10 -4.84
C GLY A 78 10.34 -9.19 -5.43
N ASP A 79 9.02 -9.11 -5.30
CA ASP A 79 8.09 -9.98 -6.03
C ASP A 79 7.80 -9.43 -7.44
N ALA A 80 7.78 -10.32 -8.43
CA ALA A 80 7.62 -9.96 -9.82
C ALA A 80 6.17 -9.54 -10.17
N ASN A 81 5.17 -10.16 -9.54
CA ASN A 81 3.76 -9.83 -9.76
C ASN A 81 3.42 -8.48 -9.12
N ASP A 82 3.97 -8.21 -7.93
CA ASP A 82 3.77 -6.94 -7.24
C ASP A 82 4.48 -5.79 -7.97
N THR A 83 5.67 -6.06 -8.51
CA THR A 83 6.35 -5.15 -9.44
C THR A 83 5.49 -4.89 -10.69
N GLN A 84 4.92 -5.91 -11.31
CA GLN A 84 4.06 -5.76 -12.48
C GLN A 84 2.80 -4.93 -12.16
N ALA A 85 2.15 -5.19 -11.03
CA ALA A 85 0.99 -4.44 -10.58
C ALA A 85 1.33 -2.96 -10.32
N GLY A 86 2.38 -2.69 -9.55
CA GLY A 86 2.82 -1.33 -9.24
C GLY A 86 3.20 -0.52 -10.49
N THR A 87 3.92 -1.14 -11.44
CA THR A 87 4.30 -0.50 -12.70
C THR A 87 3.13 -0.25 -13.65
N THR A 88 2.16 -1.19 -13.69
CA THR A 88 0.90 -1.03 -14.43
C THR A 88 0.12 0.16 -13.90
N MET A 89 -0.05 0.27 -12.58
CA MET A 89 -0.77 1.39 -11.97
C MET A 89 -0.04 2.72 -12.14
N ALA A 90 1.27 2.77 -11.98
CA ALA A 90 2.04 4.01 -12.17
C ALA A 90 1.91 4.53 -13.61
N SER A 91 1.98 3.65 -14.59
CA SER A 91 1.77 3.99 -16.01
C SER A 91 0.34 4.46 -16.27
N ALA A 92 -0.63 3.85 -15.60
CA ALA A 92 -2.03 4.23 -15.71
C ALA A 92 -2.32 5.60 -15.07
N VAL A 93 -1.72 5.93 -13.92
CA VAL A 93 -1.77 7.29 -13.35
C VAL A 93 -1.16 8.29 -14.33
N ALA A 94 0.03 7.99 -14.87
CA ALA A 94 0.72 8.90 -15.75
C ALA A 94 -0.01 9.18 -17.08
N SER A 95 -0.86 8.25 -17.53
CA SER A 95 -1.68 8.41 -18.73
C SER A 95 -3.09 8.95 -18.45
N GLY A 96 -3.64 8.71 -17.26
CA GLY A 96 -4.97 9.19 -16.84
C GLY A 96 -4.98 10.63 -16.34
N CYS A 97 -3.84 11.17 -15.90
CA CYS A 97 -3.71 12.54 -15.42
C CYS A 97 -3.33 13.52 -16.55
N MET A 98 -3.68 14.81 -16.39
CA MET A 98 -3.32 15.85 -17.35
C MET A 98 -1.81 16.13 -17.42
N GLN A 99 -1.11 15.87 -16.32
CA GLN A 99 0.35 15.98 -16.22
C GLN A 99 0.95 14.59 -16.34
N SER A 100 2.10 14.48 -17.01
CA SER A 100 2.86 13.24 -17.09
C SER A 100 3.94 13.25 -15.99
N PRO A 101 3.72 12.61 -14.83
CA PRO A 101 4.70 12.58 -13.76
C PRO A 101 5.93 11.77 -14.14
N ALA A 102 7.07 12.10 -13.53
CA ALA A 102 8.27 11.27 -13.64
C ALA A 102 8.09 9.99 -12.82
N ILE A 103 8.32 8.82 -13.42
CA ILE A 103 8.21 7.52 -12.73
C ILE A 103 9.62 7.04 -12.37
N SER A 104 9.79 6.64 -11.11
CA SER A 104 10.96 5.93 -10.61
C SER A 104 10.53 4.64 -9.91
N MET A 105 11.41 3.65 -9.88
CA MET A 105 11.19 2.40 -9.14
C MET A 105 12.26 2.29 -8.07
N VAL A 106 11.85 2.02 -6.83
CA VAL A 106 12.75 2.01 -5.67
C VAL A 106 12.41 0.80 -4.81
N ASP A 107 13.44 0.04 -4.44
CA ASP A 107 13.31 -1.08 -3.51
C ASP A 107 12.92 -0.59 -2.11
N GLN A 108 12.00 -1.29 -1.45
CA GLN A 108 11.50 -0.92 -0.12
C GLN A 108 12.58 -0.90 0.97
N THR A 109 13.74 -1.53 0.73
CA THR A 109 14.90 -1.52 1.62
C THR A 109 15.81 -0.29 1.42
N GLN A 110 15.52 0.55 0.41
CA GLN A 110 16.28 1.76 0.15
C GLN A 110 16.20 2.74 1.33
N ALA A 111 17.36 3.15 1.83
CA ALA A 111 17.46 4.10 2.92
C ALA A 111 16.75 5.43 2.58
N GLY A 112 15.91 5.89 3.50
CA GLY A 112 15.13 7.12 3.36
C GLY A 112 13.82 6.97 2.61
N LEU A 113 13.45 5.77 2.14
CA LEU A 113 12.13 5.52 1.58
C LEU A 113 11.09 5.24 2.67
N LEU A 114 11.41 4.30 3.57
CA LEU A 114 10.58 3.89 4.70
C LEU A 114 11.37 3.98 6.00
N ASP A 115 10.67 4.25 7.10
CA ASP A 115 11.24 4.13 8.44
C ASP A 115 11.56 2.65 8.73
N PRO A 116 12.80 2.30 9.10
CA PRO A 116 13.22 0.90 9.20
C PRO A 116 12.62 0.17 10.40
N THR A 117 11.94 0.87 11.32
CA THR A 117 11.33 0.28 12.53
C THR A 117 9.82 0.14 12.38
N THR A 118 9.18 1.13 11.78
CA THR A 118 7.72 1.25 11.72
C THR A 118 7.16 1.03 10.32
N PHE A 119 8.01 1.09 9.30
CA PHE A 119 7.64 1.09 7.88
C PHE A 119 6.78 2.27 7.43
N ALA A 120 6.69 3.32 8.25
CA ALA A 120 6.07 4.56 7.84
C ALA A 120 6.81 5.15 6.63
N PRO A 121 6.10 5.68 5.62
CA PRO A 121 6.74 6.30 4.48
C PRO A 121 7.46 7.59 4.87
N LEU A 122 8.63 7.84 4.26
CA LEU A 122 9.49 9.00 4.53
C LEU A 122 9.59 9.97 3.34
N PHE A 123 8.88 9.70 2.24
CA PHE A 123 8.93 10.50 1.00
C PHE A 123 7.96 11.70 0.99
N GLY A 124 7.06 11.80 1.98
CA GLY A 124 6.18 12.95 2.20
C GLY A 124 5.27 13.30 1.03
N ALA A 125 4.90 14.58 0.93
CA ALA A 125 3.89 15.06 -0.03
C ALA A 125 4.41 15.33 -1.45
N THR A 126 5.68 15.03 -1.74
CA THR A 126 6.31 15.43 -3.02
C THR A 126 6.17 14.39 -4.12
N THR A 127 5.88 13.14 -3.77
CA THR A 127 5.77 12.03 -4.70
C THR A 127 4.59 11.15 -4.33
N LEU A 128 3.92 10.60 -5.34
CA LEU A 128 2.91 9.56 -5.14
C LEU A 128 3.62 8.22 -4.97
N GLY A 129 3.41 7.54 -3.85
CA GLY A 129 3.79 6.14 -3.72
C GLY A 129 2.83 5.26 -4.53
N VAL A 130 3.34 4.29 -5.28
CA VAL A 130 2.53 3.29 -5.98
C VAL A 130 3.11 1.90 -5.73
N LEU A 131 2.26 0.90 -5.47
CA LEU A 131 2.71 -0.46 -5.18
C LEU A 131 1.69 -1.52 -5.55
N GLY A 132 2.17 -2.71 -5.88
CA GLY A 132 1.41 -3.96 -5.74
C GLY A 132 1.79 -4.64 -4.43
N GLY A 133 0.97 -5.57 -3.96
CA GLY A 133 1.30 -6.46 -2.85
C GLY A 133 0.61 -6.09 -1.53
N ASP A 134 0.43 -7.10 -0.68
CA ASP A 134 -0.27 -6.99 0.59
C ASP A 134 0.68 -6.69 1.77
N SER A 135 0.12 -6.58 2.98
CA SER A 135 0.88 -6.27 4.20
C SER A 135 1.87 -7.36 4.67
N LEU A 136 1.90 -8.55 4.05
CA LEU A 136 2.83 -9.63 4.42
C LEU A 136 4.22 -9.41 3.83
N VAL A 137 4.30 -8.87 2.61
CA VAL A 137 5.55 -8.68 1.86
C VAL A 137 5.86 -7.20 1.60
N GLN A 138 4.85 -6.35 1.49
CA GLN A 138 5.01 -4.92 1.27
C GLN A 138 4.99 -4.16 2.60
N ASN A 139 6.17 -3.74 3.07
CA ASN A 139 6.38 -3.11 4.39
C ASN A 139 5.51 -1.86 4.59
N VAL A 140 5.41 -0.99 3.59
CA VAL A 140 4.58 0.22 3.69
C VAL A 140 3.09 -0.14 3.83
N MET A 141 2.63 -1.25 3.24
CA MET A 141 1.25 -1.72 3.43
C MET A 141 1.03 -2.29 4.84
N GLN A 142 2.05 -2.90 5.45
CA GLN A 142 1.99 -3.30 6.85
C GLN A 142 1.73 -2.11 7.77
N TYR A 143 2.40 -0.98 7.54
CA TYR A 143 2.13 0.26 8.26
C TYR A 143 0.74 0.84 7.94
N LEU A 144 0.46 1.08 6.65
CA LEU A 144 -0.73 1.81 6.21
C LEU A 144 -2.02 1.08 6.55
N THR A 145 -2.03 -0.25 6.52
CA THR A 145 -3.22 -1.02 6.90
C THR A 145 -3.57 -0.88 8.38
N MET A 146 -2.62 -0.47 9.23
CA MET A 146 -2.84 -0.16 10.64
C MET A 146 -3.16 1.32 10.86
N SER A 147 -2.56 2.24 10.09
CA SER A 147 -2.69 3.69 10.31
C SER A 147 -3.88 4.34 9.59
N SER A 148 -3.95 4.22 8.26
CA SER A 148 -4.71 5.17 7.44
C SER A 148 -5.46 4.54 6.25
N ALA A 149 -5.24 3.25 5.93
CA ALA A 149 -5.90 2.59 4.80
C ALA A 149 -7.44 2.61 4.95
N PRO A 150 -8.22 3.05 3.94
CA PRO A 150 -9.68 3.15 4.03
C PRO A 150 -10.35 1.79 4.22
N VAL A 151 -9.76 0.72 3.67
CA VAL A 151 -10.15 -0.66 3.95
C VAL A 151 -8.96 -1.47 4.46
N ARG A 152 -9.25 -2.51 5.25
CA ARG A 152 -8.26 -3.46 5.74
C ARG A 152 -8.65 -4.88 5.36
N ALA A 153 -7.71 -5.59 4.73
CA ALA A 153 -7.78 -7.02 4.55
C ALA A 153 -7.29 -7.75 5.81
N THR A 154 -7.99 -8.80 6.21
CA THR A 154 -7.62 -9.70 7.31
C THR A 154 -7.94 -11.14 6.94
N PHE A 155 -7.30 -12.09 7.64
CA PHE A 155 -7.40 -13.52 7.33
C PHE A 155 -7.91 -14.39 8.50
N PRO A 156 -9.05 -14.04 9.15
CA PRO A 156 -9.53 -14.79 10.30
C PRO A 156 -10.09 -16.15 9.87
N ALA A 157 -9.70 -17.22 10.59
CA ALA A 157 -10.34 -18.53 10.51
C ALA A 157 -10.52 -19.10 9.08
N GLY A 158 -9.53 -18.90 8.21
CA GLY A 158 -9.58 -19.43 6.83
C GLY A 158 -10.44 -18.61 5.87
N ARG A 159 -10.67 -17.32 6.16
CA ARG A 159 -11.48 -16.41 5.36
C ARG A 159 -10.68 -15.19 4.93
N TYR A 160 -10.94 -14.67 3.74
CA TYR A 160 -10.44 -13.38 3.30
C TYR A 160 -11.53 -12.33 3.56
N VAL A 161 -11.24 -11.43 4.49
CA VAL A 161 -12.22 -10.44 4.98
C VAL A 161 -11.69 -9.04 4.72
N VAL A 162 -12.45 -8.23 4.00
CA VAL A 162 -12.16 -6.80 3.83
C VAL A 162 -13.18 -6.00 4.63
N THR A 163 -12.67 -5.12 5.48
CA THR A 163 -13.48 -4.28 6.37
C THR A 163 -13.18 -2.82 6.12
N GLU A 164 -14.21 -1.99 5.98
CA GLU A 164 -14.08 -0.53 6.00
C GLU A 164 -13.54 -0.07 7.34
N ARG A 165 -12.54 0.80 7.32
CA ARG A 165 -12.04 1.45 8.53
C ARG A 165 -13.11 2.33 9.15
N ALA A 166 -13.81 3.09 8.32
CA ALA A 166 -14.95 3.89 8.75
C ALA A 166 -16.12 2.95 9.10
N GLY A 167 -16.58 2.98 10.36
CA GLY A 167 -17.75 2.21 10.79
C GLY A 167 -17.52 0.70 11.01
N GLY A 168 -16.47 0.10 10.45
CA GLY A 168 -16.16 -1.32 10.65
C GLY A 168 -17.03 -2.27 9.83
N THR A 169 -17.65 -1.78 8.76
CA THR A 169 -18.50 -2.61 7.88
C THR A 169 -17.66 -3.65 7.15
N VAL A 170 -18.09 -4.91 7.18
CA VAL A 170 -17.48 -5.95 6.35
C VAL A 170 -18.04 -5.83 4.93
N VAL A 171 -17.16 -5.57 3.96
CA VAL A 171 -17.52 -5.38 2.53
C VAL A 171 -17.13 -6.56 1.65
N LEU A 172 -16.28 -7.45 2.16
CA LEU A 172 -16.00 -8.76 1.56
C LEU A 172 -15.80 -9.77 2.68
N ASP A 173 -16.40 -10.95 2.52
CA ASP A 173 -16.18 -12.07 3.43
C ASP A 173 -16.33 -13.39 2.66
N VAL A 174 -15.20 -13.98 2.26
CA VAL A 174 -15.16 -15.19 1.43
C VAL A 174 -14.29 -16.26 2.06
N ALA A 175 -14.61 -17.53 1.82
CA ALA A 175 -13.74 -18.61 2.25
C ALA A 175 -12.50 -18.65 1.36
N ILE A 176 -11.32 -18.81 1.97
CA ILE A 176 -10.06 -18.94 1.21
C ILE A 176 -10.11 -20.14 0.25
N GLY A 177 -10.87 -21.19 0.59
CA GLY A 177 -11.06 -22.35 -0.28
C GLY A 177 -11.82 -22.06 -1.58
N ASP A 178 -12.50 -20.92 -1.68
CA ASP A 178 -13.18 -20.48 -2.90
C ASP A 178 -12.25 -19.65 -3.81
N ILE A 179 -11.05 -19.29 -3.33
CA ILE A 179 -10.05 -18.51 -4.07
C ILE A 179 -9.11 -19.45 -4.82
N SER A 180 -8.79 -19.12 -6.07
CA SER A 180 -7.95 -19.91 -6.97
C SER A 180 -7.18 -19.05 -7.96
N THR A 181 -6.30 -19.65 -8.76
CA THR A 181 -5.57 -18.94 -9.83
C THR A 181 -6.45 -18.45 -10.98
N SER A 182 -7.75 -18.79 -11.00
CA SER A 182 -8.73 -18.35 -11.99
C SER A 182 -9.89 -17.56 -11.36
N HIS A 183 -9.85 -17.33 -10.05
CA HIS A 183 -10.90 -16.63 -9.33
C HIS A 183 -10.35 -16.06 -8.03
N ASP A 184 -10.24 -14.73 -7.94
CA ASP A 184 -9.64 -14.05 -6.80
C ASP A 184 -10.32 -12.70 -6.55
N TYR A 185 -9.98 -12.08 -5.43
CA TYR A 185 -10.52 -10.82 -4.98
C TYR A 185 -9.39 -9.81 -4.87
N GLY A 186 -9.63 -8.61 -5.38
CA GLY A 186 -8.68 -7.52 -5.41
C GLY A 186 -9.19 -6.29 -4.66
N VAL A 187 -8.27 -5.54 -4.09
CA VAL A 187 -8.51 -4.23 -3.49
C VAL A 187 -7.62 -3.22 -4.19
N VAL A 188 -8.21 -2.11 -4.63
CA VAL A 188 -7.48 -0.92 -5.07
C VAL A 188 -7.82 0.21 -4.10
N GLN A 189 -6.82 0.90 -3.58
CA GLN A 189 -7.07 2.02 -2.65
C GLN A 189 -6.01 3.11 -2.77
N ILE A 190 -6.44 4.35 -2.54
CA ILE A 190 -5.56 5.49 -2.29
C ILE A 190 -5.59 5.83 -0.81
N ILE A 191 -4.41 5.99 -0.23
CA ILE A 191 -4.21 6.11 1.20
C ILE A 191 -3.44 7.40 1.45
N ARG A 192 -4.05 8.33 2.19
CA ARG A 192 -3.37 9.52 2.69
C ARG A 192 -2.95 9.26 4.13
N ASP A 193 -1.66 9.31 4.38
CA ASP A 193 -1.10 9.14 5.71
C ASP A 193 -0.77 10.50 6.33
N THR A 194 -1.63 10.97 7.23
CA THR A 194 -1.46 12.28 7.89
C THR A 194 -0.13 12.42 8.64
N PRO A 195 0.35 11.42 9.41
CA PRO A 195 1.62 11.53 10.14
C PRO A 195 2.84 11.79 9.25
N SER A 196 2.95 11.11 8.11
CA SER A 196 4.06 11.30 7.16
C SER A 196 3.76 12.34 6.06
N ASN A 197 2.52 12.79 5.95
CA ASN A 197 1.99 13.56 4.81
C ASN A 197 2.23 12.86 3.46
N SER A 198 2.27 11.53 3.44
CA SER A 198 2.48 10.73 2.22
C SER A 198 1.14 10.30 1.62
N THR A 199 1.09 10.12 0.30
CA THR A 199 -0.04 9.51 -0.39
C THR A 199 0.41 8.28 -1.16
N VAL A 200 -0.34 7.18 -1.05
CA VAL A 200 -0.02 5.89 -1.68
C VAL A 200 -1.22 5.33 -2.41
N VAL A 201 -1.05 4.94 -3.67
CA VAL A 201 -1.99 4.07 -4.40
C VAL A 201 -1.49 2.63 -4.31
N ALA A 202 -2.34 1.73 -3.83
CA ALA A 202 -2.01 0.33 -3.63
C ALA A 202 -3.05 -0.58 -4.30
N ALA A 203 -2.56 -1.67 -4.90
CA ALA A 203 -3.37 -2.80 -5.33
C ALA A 203 -2.88 -4.07 -4.63
N HIS A 204 -3.78 -4.86 -4.08
CA HIS A 204 -3.47 -6.16 -3.48
C HIS A 204 -4.65 -7.12 -3.61
N GLY A 205 -4.37 -8.41 -3.68
CA GLY A 205 -5.37 -9.47 -3.61
C GLY A 205 -5.01 -10.53 -2.56
N TYR A 206 -5.79 -11.61 -2.49
CA TYR A 206 -5.46 -12.71 -1.59
C TYR A 206 -4.26 -13.53 -2.13
N ILE A 207 -4.20 -13.78 -3.44
CA ILE A 207 -2.99 -14.27 -4.12
C ILE A 207 -2.56 -13.28 -5.21
N ALA A 208 -1.46 -13.61 -5.90
CA ALA A 208 -0.88 -12.75 -6.93
C ALA A 208 -1.88 -12.35 -8.04
N GLN A 209 -2.80 -13.25 -8.41
CA GLN A 209 -3.81 -12.98 -9.42
C GLN A 209 -4.76 -11.85 -9.01
N GLY A 210 -5.21 -11.80 -7.75
CA GLY A 210 -6.04 -10.70 -7.25
C GLY A 210 -5.29 -9.37 -7.24
N THR A 211 -4.00 -9.36 -6.93
CA THR A 211 -3.16 -8.14 -7.04
C THR A 211 -3.06 -7.66 -8.49
N LEU A 212 -2.78 -8.56 -9.43
CA LEU A 212 -2.74 -8.25 -10.85
C LEU A 212 -4.11 -7.80 -11.39
N ALA A 213 -5.20 -8.41 -10.90
CA ALA A 213 -6.56 -8.08 -11.30
C ALA A 213 -6.97 -6.69 -10.81
N ALA A 214 -6.62 -6.37 -9.57
CA ALA A 214 -6.76 -5.03 -8.99
C ALA A 214 -6.02 -3.98 -9.82
N ALA A 215 -4.75 -4.24 -10.18
CA ALA A 215 -3.98 -3.33 -11.04
C ALA A 215 -4.56 -3.19 -12.46
N HIS A 216 -5.04 -4.29 -13.05
CA HIS A 216 -5.71 -4.28 -14.35
C HIS A 216 -6.99 -3.44 -14.32
N TYR A 217 -7.85 -3.65 -13.31
CA TYR A 217 -9.08 -2.90 -13.12
C TYR A 217 -8.79 -1.41 -12.89
N PHE A 218 -7.76 -1.10 -12.09
CA PHE A 218 -7.30 0.28 -11.95
C PHE A 218 -6.92 0.88 -13.29
N ALA A 219 -6.10 0.21 -14.09
CA ALA A 219 -5.61 0.74 -15.35
C ALA A 219 -6.71 0.92 -16.43
N THR A 220 -7.73 0.07 -16.42
CA THR A 220 -8.75 0.03 -17.48
C THR A 220 -10.06 0.71 -17.11
N VAL A 221 -10.40 0.78 -15.81
CA VAL A 221 -11.68 1.31 -15.33
C VAL A 221 -11.50 2.59 -14.53
N ILE A 222 -10.57 2.62 -13.57
CA ILE A 222 -10.38 3.77 -12.65
C ILE A 222 -9.54 4.87 -13.32
N ALA A 223 -8.42 4.49 -13.92
CA ALA A 223 -7.42 5.38 -14.51
C ALA A 223 -8.00 6.38 -15.53
N PRO A 224 -8.88 5.97 -16.45
CA PRO A 224 -9.47 6.89 -17.43
C PRO A 224 -10.29 8.04 -16.84
N SER A 225 -10.80 7.90 -15.60
CA SER A 225 -11.58 8.91 -14.90
C SER A 225 -10.85 9.53 -13.70
N LEU A 226 -9.53 9.29 -13.57
CA LEU A 226 -8.73 9.75 -12.41
C LEU A 226 -8.96 11.20 -12.04
N PRO A 227 -8.93 12.19 -12.95
CA PRO A 227 -9.05 13.60 -12.58
C PRO A 227 -10.35 13.95 -11.83
N THR A 228 -11.36 13.08 -11.89
CA THR A 228 -12.67 13.26 -11.26
C THR A 228 -13.06 12.12 -10.31
N GLU A 229 -12.18 11.15 -10.08
CA GLU A 229 -12.49 9.98 -9.26
C GLU A 229 -12.35 10.31 -7.76
N THR A 230 -13.49 10.47 -7.08
CA THR A 230 -13.53 10.90 -5.67
C THR A 230 -13.51 9.74 -4.68
N ARG A 231 -13.68 8.49 -5.14
CA ARG A 231 -13.62 7.31 -4.26
C ARG A 231 -12.17 7.06 -3.82
N ALA A 232 -12.00 6.54 -2.61
CA ALA A 232 -10.72 6.19 -2.01
C ALA A 232 -10.40 4.69 -2.11
N TYR A 233 -11.39 3.83 -2.32
CA TYR A 233 -11.16 2.39 -2.47
C TYR A 233 -12.19 1.71 -3.39
N PHE A 234 -11.77 0.55 -3.91
CA PHE A 234 -12.57 -0.39 -4.68
C PHE A 234 -12.23 -1.81 -4.22
N VAL A 235 -13.26 -2.63 -4.01
CA VAL A 235 -13.13 -4.07 -3.75
C VAL A 235 -13.82 -4.81 -4.89
N LEU A 236 -13.11 -5.72 -5.54
CA LEU A 236 -13.59 -6.42 -6.71
C LEU A 236 -13.36 -7.92 -6.62
N GLU A 237 -14.21 -8.65 -7.33
CA GLU A 237 -14.04 -10.06 -7.66
C GLU A 237 -13.58 -10.16 -9.11
N TRP A 238 -12.58 -10.98 -9.37
CA TRP A 238 -12.08 -11.32 -10.69
C TRP A 238 -12.32 -12.79 -10.97
N THR A 239 -12.78 -13.10 -12.18
CA THR A 239 -12.90 -14.47 -12.69
C THR A 239 -12.30 -14.54 -14.09
N ASP A 240 -11.35 -15.46 -14.26
CA ASP A 240 -10.72 -15.77 -15.53
C ASP A 240 -11.76 -16.32 -16.51
N GLY A 241 -11.96 -15.59 -17.62
CA GLY A 241 -12.93 -15.92 -18.65
C GLY A 241 -12.34 -16.71 -19.82
N ASN A 242 -11.01 -16.80 -19.91
CA ASN A 242 -10.31 -17.35 -21.08
C ASN A 242 -9.31 -18.48 -20.75
N ALA A 243 -9.20 -18.85 -19.46
CA ALA A 243 -8.35 -19.89 -18.91
C ALA A 243 -6.83 -19.65 -19.06
N ASP A 244 -6.38 -18.39 -19.13
CA ASP A 244 -4.96 -18.03 -19.18
C ASP A 244 -4.36 -17.62 -17.83
N THR A 245 -5.18 -17.52 -16.78
CA THR A 245 -4.82 -17.13 -15.40
C THR A 245 -4.20 -15.73 -15.25
N ILE A 246 -4.32 -14.88 -16.27
CA ILE A 246 -3.73 -13.54 -16.32
C ILE A 246 -4.86 -12.51 -16.49
N PRO A 247 -5.08 -11.60 -15.53
CA PRO A 247 -6.13 -10.58 -15.64
C PRO A 247 -6.05 -9.76 -16.94
N ASN A 248 -7.08 -9.87 -17.77
CA ASN A 248 -7.15 -9.20 -19.07
C ASN A 248 -8.60 -8.90 -19.53
N ALA A 249 -8.75 -8.33 -20.73
CA ALA A 249 -10.06 -7.92 -21.26
C ALA A 249 -11.04 -9.08 -21.58
N GLY A 250 -10.55 -10.32 -21.60
CA GLY A 250 -11.37 -11.54 -21.74
C GLY A 250 -12.01 -12.02 -20.43
N ASP A 251 -11.69 -11.38 -19.30
CA ASP A 251 -12.14 -11.77 -17.98
C ASP A 251 -13.34 -10.98 -17.48
N THR A 252 -13.90 -11.43 -16.36
CA THR A 252 -14.96 -10.71 -15.65
C THR A 252 -14.41 -10.05 -14.39
N PHE A 253 -14.77 -8.78 -14.20
CA PHE A 253 -14.48 -8.00 -13.00
C PHE A 253 -15.80 -7.49 -12.42
N THR A 254 -16.14 -7.94 -11.23
CA THR A 254 -17.36 -7.53 -10.51
C THR A 254 -16.97 -6.59 -9.39
N LEU A 255 -17.48 -5.36 -9.41
CA LEU A 255 -17.33 -4.43 -8.31
C LEU A 255 -18.23 -4.86 -7.15
N LEU A 256 -17.63 -5.16 -5.99
CA LEU A 256 -18.33 -5.61 -4.79
C LEU A 256 -18.62 -4.45 -3.84
N ALA A 257 -17.67 -3.54 -3.69
CA ALA A 257 -17.81 -2.35 -2.86
C ALA A 257 -16.89 -1.23 -3.34
N ASP A 258 -17.27 0.01 -3.06
CA ASP A 258 -16.44 1.19 -3.19
C ASP A 258 -16.84 2.24 -2.16
N GLY A 259 -15.97 3.22 -1.93
CA GLY A 259 -16.25 4.28 -0.96
C GLY A 259 -15.17 5.35 -0.91
N ALA A 260 -15.40 6.37 -0.08
CA ALA A 260 -14.53 7.53 0.13
C ALA A 260 -13.67 7.40 1.40
#